data_AF-A0A5P1E180-F1
#
_entry.id   AF-A0A5P1E180-F1
#
_cell.length_a   1.000
_cell.length_b   1.000
_cell.length_c   1.000
_cell.angle_alpha   90.00
_cell.angle_beta   90.00
_cell.angle_gamma   90.00
#
_symmetry.space_group_name_H-M   'P 1'
#
loop_
_entity.id
_entity.type
_entity.pdbx_description
1 polymer ?
#
loop_
_entity_poly.entity_id
_entity_poly.type
_entity_poly.pdbx_seq_one_letter_code
_entity_poly.pdbx_strand_id
1 'polypeptide(L)'
;MTDPETEVDRQLQIDLLDILRKSKYWQRSGGRDHVIPMHHPNAFRFLRDQVNASILVVVDFGRYPKNLSSLSKDVVTPYVHVVSTYTDDNIPDPFESRPTLLFFRGRTIRKDEGIVRKRLAKILKGYDDVRFEDSFANTDGIKASTEGMRSSKFCLHPAGDTPSSCRLFDAIVSHCVPVIVSDHIELPFESELDYSQFSLFFSIQEALEPNFLVSKLREVTKESWIEMWTKLKNVSHNFEFQYPPKAGDGVNMLWRQVKYKAPYARLAAHRNRRLKIPDWWSRRRR
;
A
#
# COMPACT_ATOMS: atom_id res chain seq x y z
N MET A 1 21.11 11.09 12.56
CA MET A 1 20.22 12.10 13.16
C MET A 1 19.63 11.52 14.44
N THR A 2 20.13 12.00 15.58
CA THR A 2 19.57 11.81 16.91
C THR A 2 18.64 12.98 17.16
N ASP A 3 17.40 12.84 16.72
CA ASP A 3 16.31 13.75 17.05
C ASP A 3 15.78 13.33 18.43
N PRO A 4 15.75 14.21 19.44
CA PRO A 4 15.24 13.89 20.77
C PRO A 4 13.83 13.28 20.75
N GLU A 5 12.98 13.67 19.79
CA GLU A 5 11.64 13.09 19.63
C GLU A 5 11.66 11.60 19.27
N THR A 6 12.76 11.10 18.71
CA THR A 6 12.91 9.70 18.28
C THR A 6 13.63 8.82 19.29
N GLU A 7 14.11 9.38 20.40
CA GLU A 7 14.77 8.62 21.46
C GLU A 7 13.80 7.67 22.16
N VAL A 8 12.58 8.12 22.42
CA VAL A 8 11.49 7.30 22.96
C VAL A 8 11.16 6.15 22.01
N ASP A 9 11.03 6.42 20.70
CA ASP A 9 10.80 5.38 19.68
C ASP A 9 11.90 4.32 19.65
N ARG A 10 13.15 4.74 19.84
CA ARG A 10 14.30 3.83 19.92
C ARG A 10 14.22 3.00 21.21
N GLN A 11 13.93 3.61 22.34
CA GLN A 11 13.83 2.90 23.62
C GLN A 11 12.71 1.85 23.58
N LEU A 12 11.53 2.21 23.06
CA LEU A 12 10.41 1.26 22.88
C LEU A 12 10.79 0.05 22.02
N GLN A 13 11.61 0.24 20.98
CA GLN A 13 12.12 -0.87 20.17
C GLN A 13 13.10 -1.76 20.94
N ILE A 14 13.95 -1.17 21.80
CA ILE A 14 14.87 -1.93 22.67
C ILE A 14 14.08 -2.77 23.66
N ASP A 15 13.10 -2.16 24.34
CA ASP A 15 12.27 -2.83 25.35
C ASP A 15 11.46 -3.98 24.73
N LEU A 16 10.88 -3.75 23.54
CA LEU A 16 10.18 -4.80 22.80
C LEU A 16 11.10 -5.95 22.43
N LEU A 17 12.33 -5.68 21.98
CA LEU A 17 13.30 -6.74 21.69
C LEU A 17 13.72 -7.51 22.94
N ASP A 18 13.85 -6.84 24.08
CA ASP A 18 14.15 -7.49 25.36
C ASP A 18 13.02 -8.47 25.77
N ILE A 19 11.76 -8.01 25.69
CA ILE A 19 10.57 -8.85 25.94
C ILE A 19 10.55 -10.04 24.98
N LEU A 20 10.76 -9.81 23.68
CA LEU A 20 10.79 -10.86 22.67
C LEU A 20 11.89 -11.89 23.00
N ARG A 21 13.13 -11.46 23.21
CA ARG A 21 14.28 -12.36 23.44
C ARG A 21 14.16 -13.18 24.73
N LYS A 22 13.52 -12.63 25.76
CA LYS A 22 13.24 -13.34 27.02
C LYS A 22 12.09 -14.34 26.89
N SER A 23 11.22 -14.18 25.91
CA SER A 23 10.08 -15.08 25.68
C SER A 23 10.51 -16.47 25.20
N LYS A 24 9.92 -17.50 25.80
CA LYS A 24 10.07 -18.90 25.36
C LYS A 24 9.69 -19.10 23.89
N TYR A 25 8.75 -18.31 23.37
CA TYR A 25 8.29 -18.42 21.98
C TYR A 25 9.35 -17.94 21.01
N TRP A 26 10.03 -16.83 21.30
CA TRP A 26 11.12 -16.33 20.47
C TRP A 26 12.33 -17.27 20.50
N GLN A 27 12.74 -17.70 21.70
CA GLN A 27 13.88 -18.61 21.88
C GLN A 27 13.69 -19.93 21.10
N ARG A 28 12.44 -20.40 20.99
CA ARG A 28 12.08 -21.62 20.26
C ARG A 28 12.36 -21.56 18.76
N SER A 29 12.30 -20.39 18.12
CA SER A 29 12.41 -20.25 16.65
C SER A 29 13.43 -19.22 16.18
N GLY A 30 14.01 -18.46 17.11
CA GLY A 30 14.73 -17.22 16.81
C GLY A 30 13.85 -16.19 16.09
N GLY A 31 12.55 -16.13 16.42
CA GLY A 31 11.58 -15.20 15.83
C GLY A 31 11.02 -15.61 14.47
N ARG A 32 11.44 -16.72 13.87
CA ARG A 32 11.08 -17.09 12.48
C ARG A 32 9.61 -17.45 12.26
N ASP A 33 8.93 -17.85 13.32
CA ASP A 33 7.49 -18.16 13.32
C ASP A 33 6.64 -17.00 13.87
N HIS A 34 7.23 -15.83 14.11
CA HIS A 34 6.53 -14.65 14.58
C HIS A 34 6.00 -13.83 13.41
N VAL A 35 4.84 -13.21 13.63
CA VAL A 35 4.23 -12.24 12.73
C VAL A 35 4.30 -10.89 13.43
N ILE A 36 4.99 -9.92 12.84
CA ILE A 36 5.21 -8.61 13.46
C ILE A 36 4.56 -7.53 12.58
N PRO A 37 3.54 -6.83 13.08
CA PRO A 37 2.94 -5.71 12.36
C PRO A 37 3.89 -4.52 12.33
N MET A 38 4.41 -4.23 11.15
CA MET A 38 5.32 -3.11 10.85
C MET A 38 4.67 -2.21 9.79
N HIS A 39 3.41 -1.87 10.06
CA HIS A 39 2.52 -1.23 9.11
C HIS A 39 3.01 0.15 8.69
N HIS A 40 3.37 1.02 9.64
CA HIS A 40 3.88 2.33 9.30
C HIS A 40 5.30 2.25 8.68
N PRO A 41 5.64 2.99 7.60
CA PRO A 41 6.96 2.95 6.96
C PRO A 41 8.16 3.30 7.87
N ASN A 42 7.91 3.95 9.01
CA ASN A 42 8.92 4.24 10.04
C ASN A 42 8.89 3.26 11.25
N ALA A 43 8.00 2.26 11.27
CA ALA A 43 7.97 1.26 12.34
C ALA A 43 9.31 0.53 12.42
N PHE A 44 9.84 0.35 13.64
CA PHE A 44 11.15 -0.30 13.89
C PHE A 44 12.35 0.33 13.14
N ARG A 45 12.31 1.62 12.79
CA ARG A 45 13.35 2.28 11.99
C ARG A 45 14.78 2.05 12.49
N PHE A 46 15.00 1.84 13.78
CA PHE A 46 16.33 1.74 14.36
C PHE A 46 16.83 0.29 14.47
N LEU A 47 15.93 -0.66 14.74
CA LEU A 47 16.28 -2.05 15.07
C LEU A 47 15.56 -3.09 14.19
N ARG A 48 15.11 -2.67 13.00
CA ARG A 48 14.44 -3.47 11.97
C ARG A 48 15.15 -4.78 11.64
N ASP A 49 16.47 -4.74 11.55
CA ASP A 49 17.32 -5.89 11.23
C ASP A 49 17.25 -6.99 12.29
N GLN A 50 16.99 -6.61 13.54
CA GLN A 50 16.90 -7.52 14.68
C GLN A 50 15.66 -8.42 14.64
N VAL A 51 14.65 -8.04 13.86
CA VAL A 51 13.40 -8.80 13.67
C VAL A 51 13.23 -9.34 12.24
N ASN A 52 14.26 -9.22 11.39
CA ASN A 52 14.19 -9.57 9.98
C ASN A 52 13.86 -11.06 9.71
N ALA A 53 14.14 -11.94 10.67
CA ALA A 53 13.85 -13.36 10.54
C ALA A 53 12.35 -13.68 10.60
N SER A 54 11.53 -12.78 11.16
CA SER A 54 10.08 -12.91 11.29
C SER A 54 9.34 -12.62 9.98
N ILE A 55 8.06 -12.99 9.93
CA ILE A 55 7.12 -12.52 8.91
C ILE A 55 6.74 -11.08 9.27
N LEU A 56 7.10 -10.12 8.43
CA LEU A 56 6.72 -8.72 8.64
C LEU A 56 5.43 -8.42 7.87
N VAL A 57 4.52 -7.71 8.52
CA VAL A 57 3.33 -7.16 7.88
C VAL A 57 3.58 -5.68 7.61
N VAL A 58 3.75 -5.32 6.34
CA VAL A 58 4.18 -3.98 5.90
C VAL A 58 3.19 -3.40 4.88
N VAL A 59 3.27 -2.10 4.61
CA VAL A 59 2.42 -1.41 3.62
C VAL A 59 3.05 -1.29 2.23
N ASP A 60 4.38 -1.32 2.16
CA ASP A 60 5.20 -1.32 0.94
C ASP A 60 6.66 -1.61 1.33
N PHE A 61 7.54 -1.77 0.35
CA PHE A 61 8.97 -1.97 0.58
C PHE A 61 9.84 -0.71 0.37
N GLY A 62 9.23 0.46 0.15
CA GLY A 62 9.95 1.66 -0.27
C GLY A 62 11.00 2.15 0.73
N ARG A 63 10.77 1.96 2.04
CA ARG A 63 11.72 2.31 3.11
C ARG A 63 12.52 1.15 3.68
N TYR A 64 12.43 -0.01 3.02
CA TYR A 64 13.12 -1.23 3.44
C TYR A 64 14.34 -1.44 2.55
N PRO A 65 15.52 -1.71 3.13
CA PRO A 65 16.66 -2.20 2.35
C PRO A 65 16.24 -3.45 1.56
N LYS A 66 16.72 -3.60 0.32
CA LYS A 66 16.36 -4.72 -0.60
C LYS A 66 16.59 -6.11 -0.01
N ASN A 67 17.39 -6.23 1.04
CA ASN A 67 17.71 -7.49 1.72
C ASN A 67 16.90 -7.73 3.01
N LEU A 68 16.02 -6.81 3.39
CA LEU A 68 15.22 -6.90 4.62
C LEU A 68 13.80 -7.35 4.32
N SER A 69 13.16 -6.80 3.29
CA SER A 69 11.80 -7.19 2.93
C SER A 69 11.70 -7.83 1.55
N SER A 70 10.86 -8.86 1.47
CA SER A 70 10.62 -9.60 0.23
C SER A 70 9.22 -10.20 0.19
N LEU A 71 8.62 -10.26 -1.00
CA LEU A 71 7.32 -10.91 -1.22
C LEU A 71 7.32 -12.40 -0.83
N SER A 72 8.48 -13.06 -0.84
CA SER A 72 8.60 -14.47 -0.44
C SER A 72 8.42 -14.70 1.07
N LYS A 73 8.71 -13.70 1.90
CA LYS A 73 8.74 -13.81 3.37
C LYS A 73 7.64 -12.97 4.02
N ASP A 74 7.50 -11.72 3.56
CA ASP A 74 6.64 -10.71 4.17
C ASP A 74 5.26 -10.66 3.53
N VAL A 75 4.34 -9.96 4.20
CA VAL A 75 2.98 -9.71 3.73
C VAL A 75 2.77 -8.21 3.57
N VAL A 76 2.37 -7.81 2.36
CA VAL A 76 1.93 -6.45 2.07
C VAL A 76 0.45 -6.31 2.42
N THR A 77 0.09 -5.28 3.19
CA THR A 77 -1.26 -5.06 3.72
C THR A 77 -1.71 -3.61 3.42
N PRO A 78 -3.00 -3.34 3.22
CA PRO A 78 -3.44 -2.00 2.87
C PRO A 78 -3.25 -1.01 4.02
N TYR A 79 -3.10 0.27 3.67
CA TYR A 79 -3.32 1.32 4.67
C TYR A 79 -4.79 1.32 5.10
N VAL A 80 -5.04 1.66 6.37
CA VAL A 80 -6.41 1.98 6.81
C VAL A 80 -6.84 3.25 6.08
N HIS A 81 -7.93 3.15 5.31
CA HIS A 81 -8.53 4.28 4.62
C HIS A 81 -9.13 5.26 5.65
N VAL A 82 -9.18 6.54 5.31
CA VAL A 82 -9.66 7.61 6.22
C VAL A 82 -11.02 8.19 5.79
N VAL A 83 -11.49 7.81 4.60
CA VAL A 83 -12.83 8.11 4.10
C VAL A 83 -13.82 7.02 4.51
N SER A 84 -15.12 7.31 4.55
CA SER A 84 -16.12 6.25 4.79
C SER A 84 -16.15 5.26 3.62
N THR A 85 -16.24 3.96 3.91
CA THR A 85 -16.55 2.95 2.90
C THR A 85 -17.86 3.28 2.22
N TYR A 86 -17.84 3.31 0.89
CA TYR A 86 -19.04 3.53 0.11
C TYR A 86 -19.70 2.20 -0.26
N THR A 87 -20.83 1.87 0.38
CA THR A 87 -21.48 0.56 0.21
C THR A 87 -22.63 0.55 -0.79
N ASP A 88 -23.19 1.72 -1.12
CA ASP A 88 -24.39 1.84 -1.97
C ASP A 88 -24.09 2.64 -3.24
N ASP A 89 -23.36 2.01 -4.15
CA ASP A 89 -23.00 2.57 -5.46
C ASP A 89 -23.79 1.87 -6.57
N ASN A 90 -25.11 2.00 -6.56
CA ASN A 90 -26.04 1.34 -7.49
C ASN A 90 -26.60 2.31 -8.54
N ILE A 91 -25.81 3.31 -8.93
CA ILE A 91 -26.21 4.32 -9.92
C ILE A 91 -26.44 3.63 -11.28
N PRO A 92 -27.56 3.90 -12.00
CA PRO A 92 -27.86 3.24 -13.27
C PRO A 92 -26.80 3.44 -14.35
N ASP A 93 -26.20 4.63 -14.42
CA ASP A 93 -25.09 4.95 -15.31
C ASP A 93 -23.89 5.51 -14.52
N PRO A 94 -23.03 4.62 -13.99
CA PRO A 94 -21.91 5.05 -13.17
C PRO A 94 -20.86 5.82 -13.98
N PHE A 95 -20.76 5.60 -15.30
CA PHE A 95 -19.78 6.28 -16.14
C PHE A 95 -20.19 7.74 -16.41
N GLU A 96 -21.43 8.00 -16.81
CA GLU A 96 -21.89 9.37 -17.10
C GLU A 96 -22.12 10.21 -15.84
N SER A 97 -22.42 9.59 -14.71
CA SER A 97 -22.60 10.29 -13.43
C SER A 97 -21.29 10.85 -12.82
N ARG A 98 -20.14 10.50 -13.42
CA ARG A 98 -18.79 10.93 -12.99
C ARG A 98 -18.22 11.92 -14.01
N PRO A 99 -18.47 13.23 -13.87
CA PRO A 99 -18.07 14.23 -14.86
C PRO A 99 -16.55 14.49 -14.91
N THR A 100 -15.83 14.20 -13.83
CA THR A 100 -14.37 14.39 -13.77
C THR A 100 -13.68 13.16 -14.38
N LEU A 101 -12.76 13.37 -15.32
CA LEU A 101 -11.98 12.28 -15.90
C LEU A 101 -10.97 11.74 -14.87
N LEU A 102 -10.12 12.61 -14.33
CA LEU A 102 -9.00 12.22 -13.48
C LEU A 102 -8.91 13.11 -12.24
N PHE A 103 -8.81 12.49 -11.07
CA PHE A 103 -8.72 13.19 -9.78
C PHE A 103 -7.47 12.84 -8.99
N PHE A 104 -6.84 13.87 -8.43
CA PHE A 104 -5.78 13.78 -7.43
C PHE A 104 -5.97 14.90 -6.41
N ARG A 105 -5.93 14.54 -5.12
CA ARG A 105 -5.86 15.52 -4.02
C ARG A 105 -4.86 15.07 -2.96
N GLY A 106 -3.82 15.84 -2.73
CA GLY A 106 -2.78 15.49 -1.76
C GLY A 106 -1.54 16.37 -1.83
N ARG A 107 -0.70 16.29 -0.80
CA ARG A 107 0.56 17.03 -0.78
C ARG A 107 1.41 16.75 -2.03
N THR A 108 1.68 17.82 -2.76
CA THR A 108 2.47 17.89 -3.99
C THR A 108 3.96 18.14 -3.71
N ILE A 109 4.28 18.75 -2.57
CA ILE A 109 5.65 19.03 -2.11
C ILE A 109 5.91 18.29 -0.78
N ARG A 110 6.92 17.41 -0.75
CA ARG A 110 7.40 16.67 0.43
C ARG A 110 8.94 16.56 0.43
N LYS A 111 9.51 15.85 1.42
CA LYS A 111 10.95 15.83 1.75
C LYS A 111 11.83 15.40 0.57
N ASP A 112 11.42 14.38 -0.20
CA ASP A 112 12.13 13.92 -1.41
C ASP A 112 11.70 14.72 -2.66
N GLU A 113 11.38 16.00 -2.46
CA GLU A 113 10.92 17.00 -3.43
C GLU A 113 9.61 16.72 -4.18
N GLY A 114 8.98 15.54 -4.01
CA GLY A 114 7.71 15.23 -4.68
C GLY A 114 7.80 15.39 -6.20
N ILE A 115 8.97 15.13 -6.79
CA ILE A 115 9.34 15.50 -8.17
C ILE A 115 8.27 15.03 -9.16
N VAL A 116 7.80 13.80 -9.02
CA VAL A 116 6.74 13.22 -9.86
C VAL A 116 5.45 14.01 -9.74
N ARG A 117 4.96 14.24 -8.51
CA ARG A 117 3.72 15.00 -8.26
C ARG A 117 3.80 16.44 -8.75
N LYS A 118 4.95 17.11 -8.55
CA LYS A 118 5.18 18.48 -9.01
C LYS A 118 5.22 18.57 -10.54
N ARG A 119 5.81 17.57 -11.21
CA ARG A 119 5.82 17.52 -12.68
C ARG A 119 4.43 17.18 -13.24
N LEU A 120 3.74 16.20 -12.67
CA LEU A 120 2.36 15.87 -13.03
C LEU A 120 1.42 17.07 -12.82
N ALA A 121 1.57 17.83 -11.73
CA ALA A 121 0.80 19.05 -11.51
C ALA A 121 0.96 20.08 -12.64
N LYS A 122 2.15 20.16 -13.26
CA LYS A 122 2.40 21.05 -14.40
C LYS A 122 1.81 20.50 -15.69
N ILE A 123 1.97 19.19 -15.95
CA ILE A 123 1.50 18.52 -17.17
C ILE A 123 -0.02 18.48 -17.23
N LEU A 124 -0.66 18.20 -16.09
CA LEU A 124 -2.11 18.05 -15.98
C LEU A 124 -2.83 19.39 -15.80
N LYS A 125 -2.09 20.50 -15.77
CA LYS A 125 -2.67 21.84 -15.70
C LYS A 125 -3.29 22.21 -17.06
N GLY A 126 -4.53 22.67 -17.06
CA GLY A 126 -5.22 23.17 -18.25
C GLY A 126 -6.22 22.20 -18.88
N TYR A 127 -6.42 21.02 -18.28
CA TYR A 127 -7.55 20.15 -18.60
C TYR A 127 -8.74 20.45 -17.68
N ASP A 128 -9.88 20.80 -18.24
CA ASP A 128 -11.07 21.20 -17.48
C ASP A 128 -11.72 20.02 -16.71
N ASP A 129 -11.52 18.80 -17.23
CA ASP A 129 -12.01 17.52 -16.68
C ASP A 129 -10.97 16.83 -15.78
N VAL A 130 -9.85 17.48 -15.45
CA VAL A 130 -8.82 16.94 -14.55
C VAL A 130 -8.69 17.82 -13.31
N ARG A 131 -8.72 17.19 -12.13
CA ARG A 131 -8.56 17.85 -10.85
C ARG A 131 -7.27 17.40 -10.20
N PHE A 132 -6.30 18.29 -10.08
CA PHE A 132 -5.02 18.03 -9.42
C PHE A 132 -4.76 19.08 -8.35
N GLU A 133 -5.01 18.72 -7.10
CA GLU A 133 -5.09 19.67 -5.99
C GLU A 133 -4.07 19.37 -4.88
N ASP A 134 -3.39 20.41 -4.42
CA ASP A 134 -2.57 20.34 -3.20
C ASP A 134 -3.47 20.40 -1.97
N SER A 135 -3.22 19.54 -0.98
CA SER A 135 -4.05 19.50 0.24
C SER A 135 -3.31 19.03 1.49
N PHE A 136 -3.84 19.46 2.64
CA PHE A 136 -3.47 18.97 3.96
C PHE A 136 -4.50 17.95 4.45
N ALA A 137 -4.05 17.01 5.29
CA ALA A 137 -4.93 16.04 5.92
C ALA A 137 -5.66 16.72 7.11
N ASN A 138 -6.82 17.31 6.83
CA ASN A 138 -7.77 17.83 7.81
C ASN A 138 -9.19 17.34 7.45
N THR A 139 -10.16 17.56 8.34
CA THR A 139 -11.53 17.06 8.17
C THR A 139 -12.18 17.52 6.86
N ASP A 140 -12.07 18.80 6.53
CA ASP A 140 -12.59 19.36 5.27
C ASP A 140 -11.90 18.74 4.05
N GLY A 141 -10.59 18.48 4.16
CA GLY A 141 -9.79 17.80 3.15
C GLY A 141 -10.23 16.37 2.91
N ILE A 142 -10.64 15.64 3.94
CA ILE A 142 -11.20 14.28 3.82
C ILE A 142 -12.51 14.34 3.05
N LYS A 143 -13.45 15.23 3.45
CA LYS A 143 -14.74 15.38 2.78
C LYS A 143 -14.58 15.74 1.30
N ALA A 144 -13.75 16.74 0.99
CA ALA A 144 -13.47 17.14 -0.39
C ALA A 144 -12.81 16.01 -1.20
N SER A 145 -11.96 15.19 -0.58
CA SER A 145 -11.37 14.02 -1.24
C SER A 145 -12.43 12.97 -1.56
N THR A 146 -13.33 12.66 -0.61
CA THR A 146 -14.44 11.73 -0.83
C THR A 146 -15.35 12.18 -1.98
N GLU A 147 -15.76 13.45 -2.00
CA GLU A 147 -16.60 14.02 -3.06
C GLU A 147 -15.89 14.03 -4.42
N GLY A 148 -14.60 14.40 -4.44
CA GLY A 148 -13.79 14.40 -5.64
C GLY A 148 -13.61 13.00 -6.23
N MET A 149 -13.26 12.00 -5.41
CA MET A 149 -13.11 10.62 -5.88
C MET A 149 -14.43 10.06 -6.41
N ARG A 150 -15.56 10.33 -5.74
CA ARG A 150 -16.88 9.81 -6.14
C ARG A 150 -17.44 10.44 -7.41
N SER A 151 -17.03 11.66 -7.74
CA SER A 151 -17.41 12.35 -8.98
C SER A 151 -16.44 12.10 -10.14
N SER A 152 -15.44 11.24 -9.95
CA SER A 152 -14.35 11.01 -10.91
C SER A 152 -14.33 9.59 -11.45
N LYS A 153 -14.03 9.46 -12.74
CA LYS A 153 -13.84 8.16 -13.41
C LYS A 153 -12.57 7.48 -12.93
N PHE A 154 -11.49 8.24 -12.82
CA PHE A 154 -10.18 7.74 -12.44
C PHE A 154 -9.58 8.52 -11.27
N CYS A 155 -8.85 7.82 -10.41
CA CYS A 155 -8.13 8.42 -9.29
C CYS A 155 -6.63 8.16 -9.41
N LEU A 156 -5.88 9.25 -9.61
CA LEU A 156 -4.45 9.19 -9.82
C LEU A 156 -3.72 8.87 -8.51
N HIS A 157 -2.82 7.91 -8.56
CA HIS A 157 -1.95 7.52 -7.46
C HIS A 157 -0.49 7.51 -7.91
N PRO A 158 0.18 8.67 -7.88
CA PRO A 158 1.61 8.75 -8.15
C PRO A 158 2.41 8.45 -6.89
N ALA A 159 3.45 7.64 -7.06
CA ALA A 159 4.45 7.36 -6.04
C ALA A 159 4.94 8.66 -5.38
N GLY A 160 5.14 8.62 -4.06
CA GLY A 160 5.71 9.71 -3.27
C GLY A 160 6.99 9.28 -2.58
N ASP A 161 7.19 9.69 -1.33
CA ASP A 161 8.29 9.21 -0.46
C ASP A 161 8.27 7.68 -0.24
N THR A 162 7.13 7.05 -0.55
CA THR A 162 6.91 5.59 -0.61
C THR A 162 6.10 5.26 -1.87
N PRO A 163 6.23 4.03 -2.41
CA PRO A 163 5.43 3.57 -3.55
C PRO A 163 3.93 3.62 -3.31
N SER A 164 3.47 3.20 -2.12
CA SER A 164 2.06 3.17 -1.75
C SER A 164 1.69 4.29 -0.79
N SER A 165 0.40 4.62 -0.72
CA SER A 165 -0.15 5.55 0.28
C SER A 165 -1.63 5.28 0.54
N CYS A 166 -2.12 5.72 1.70
CA CYS A 166 -3.53 5.61 2.13
C CYS A 166 -4.55 6.02 1.04
N ARG A 167 -4.22 7.02 0.21
CA ARG A 167 -5.07 7.48 -0.90
C ARG A 167 -5.47 6.39 -1.90
N LEU A 168 -4.63 5.38 -2.12
CA LEU A 168 -5.00 4.27 -3.00
C LEU A 168 -6.23 3.57 -2.46
N PHE A 169 -6.23 3.31 -1.15
CA PHE A 169 -7.28 2.59 -0.45
C PHE A 169 -8.51 3.48 -0.25
N ASP A 170 -8.33 4.79 -0.05
CA ASP A 170 -9.43 5.76 -0.08
C ASP A 170 -10.16 5.74 -1.45
N ALA A 171 -9.41 5.69 -2.55
CA ALA A 171 -9.99 5.60 -3.90
C ALA A 171 -10.71 4.26 -4.14
N ILE A 172 -10.13 3.15 -3.65
CA ILE A 172 -10.74 1.83 -3.76
C ILE A 172 -12.09 1.78 -3.03
N VAL A 173 -12.16 2.23 -1.78
CA VAL A 173 -13.42 2.21 -1.01
C VAL A 173 -14.41 3.29 -1.45
N SER A 174 -13.98 4.25 -2.27
CA SER A 174 -14.83 5.24 -2.95
C SER A 174 -15.25 4.82 -4.36
N HIS A 175 -14.86 3.62 -4.80
CA HIS A 175 -15.10 3.08 -6.15
C HIS A 175 -14.64 4.01 -7.28
N CYS A 176 -13.49 4.64 -7.12
CA CYS A 176 -12.84 5.43 -8.17
C CYS A 176 -11.69 4.59 -8.76
N VAL A 177 -11.74 4.31 -10.07
CA VAL A 177 -10.78 3.38 -10.72
C VAL A 177 -9.35 3.91 -10.54
N PRO A 178 -8.46 3.20 -9.83
CA PRO A 178 -7.11 3.69 -9.58
C PRO A 178 -6.26 3.76 -10.85
N VAL A 179 -5.50 4.84 -10.98
CA VAL A 179 -4.45 5.02 -11.99
C VAL A 179 -3.12 5.12 -11.25
N ILE A 180 -2.41 4.01 -11.18
CA ILE A 180 -1.19 3.85 -10.38
C ILE A 180 0.02 4.23 -11.24
N VAL A 181 0.73 5.27 -10.82
CA VAL A 181 1.97 5.74 -11.46
C VAL A 181 3.14 5.41 -10.55
N SER A 182 3.79 4.29 -10.81
CA SER A 182 4.97 3.82 -10.06
C SER A 182 5.74 2.78 -10.87
N ASP A 183 7.07 2.87 -10.87
CA ASP A 183 7.93 1.86 -11.52
C ASP A 183 8.07 0.59 -10.66
N HIS A 184 7.92 0.75 -9.34
CA HIS A 184 8.11 -0.30 -8.35
C HIS A 184 7.07 -0.13 -7.25
N ILE A 185 6.05 -0.98 -7.22
CA ILE A 185 5.06 -1.02 -6.14
C ILE A 185 4.66 -2.47 -5.90
N GLU A 186 4.66 -2.88 -4.64
CA GLU A 186 4.00 -4.10 -4.20
C GLU A 186 2.62 -3.74 -3.65
N LEU A 187 1.60 -4.50 -4.04
CA LEU A 187 0.23 -4.24 -3.65
C LEU A 187 -0.27 -5.29 -2.64
N PRO A 188 -1.21 -4.93 -1.76
CA PRO A 188 -1.79 -5.91 -0.86
C PRO A 188 -2.53 -7.00 -1.62
N PHE A 189 -2.30 -8.24 -1.20
CA PHE A 189 -3.08 -9.39 -1.65
C PHE A 189 -2.96 -9.76 -3.14
N GLU A 190 -1.88 -9.39 -3.83
CA GLU A 190 -1.65 -9.68 -5.26
C GLU A 190 -1.70 -11.17 -5.63
N SER A 191 -1.53 -12.09 -4.67
CA SER A 191 -1.71 -13.53 -4.92
C SER A 191 -3.17 -13.96 -5.06
N GLU A 192 -4.12 -13.11 -4.69
CA GLU A 192 -5.57 -13.37 -4.73
C GLU A 192 -6.32 -12.31 -5.56
N LEU A 193 -5.78 -11.10 -5.69
CA LEU A 193 -6.38 -9.98 -6.41
C LEU A 193 -5.50 -9.56 -7.58
N ASP A 194 -6.02 -9.68 -8.80
CA ASP A 194 -5.40 -9.15 -10.00
C ASP A 194 -5.83 -7.68 -10.19
N TYR A 195 -4.94 -6.75 -9.83
CA TYR A 195 -5.20 -5.31 -9.93
C TYR A 195 -5.37 -4.83 -11.36
N SER A 196 -4.84 -5.54 -12.38
CA SER A 196 -5.04 -5.16 -13.78
C SER A 196 -6.50 -5.23 -14.22
N GLN A 197 -7.34 -5.96 -13.47
CA GLN A 197 -8.78 -6.05 -13.73
C GLN A 197 -9.57 -4.84 -13.23
N PHE A 198 -8.99 -3.97 -12.41
CA PHE A 198 -9.72 -2.85 -11.80
C PHE A 198 -8.87 -1.58 -11.59
N SER A 199 -7.65 -1.54 -12.13
CA SER A 199 -6.72 -0.40 -12.04
C SER A 199 -5.90 -0.31 -13.32
N LEU A 200 -5.42 0.89 -13.64
CA LEU A 200 -4.48 1.16 -14.72
C LEU A 200 -3.09 1.43 -14.14
N PHE A 201 -2.06 0.96 -14.83
CA PHE A 201 -0.66 1.11 -14.40
C PHE A 201 0.14 1.86 -15.46
N PHE A 202 0.96 2.79 -15.00
CA PHE A 202 1.88 3.54 -15.85
C PHE A 202 3.23 3.67 -15.13
N SER A 203 4.32 3.57 -15.89
CA SER A 203 5.63 3.96 -15.40
C SER A 203 5.67 5.46 -15.12
N ILE A 204 6.62 5.89 -14.28
CA ILE A 204 6.87 7.31 -14.04
C ILE A 204 7.26 8.00 -15.35
N GLN A 205 8.01 7.33 -16.21
CA GLN A 205 8.43 7.88 -17.50
C GLN A 205 7.22 8.18 -18.40
N GLU A 206 6.35 7.20 -18.64
CA GLU A 206 5.15 7.36 -19.47
C GLU A 206 4.22 8.46 -18.93
N ALA A 207 3.97 8.47 -17.61
CA ALA A 207 3.07 9.44 -17.02
C ALA A 207 3.59 10.89 -17.07
N LEU A 208 4.91 11.07 -17.22
CA LEU A 208 5.55 12.38 -17.36
C LEU A 208 5.66 12.86 -18.81
N GLU A 209 5.27 12.05 -19.79
CA GLU A 209 5.14 12.50 -21.18
C GLU A 209 3.89 13.40 -21.32
N PRO A 210 4.03 14.63 -21.85
CA PRO A 210 2.90 15.54 -22.02
C PRO A 210 1.77 14.91 -22.82
N ASN A 211 0.54 15.11 -22.37
CA ASN A 211 -0.70 14.57 -22.95
C ASN A 211 -0.84 13.03 -22.93
N PHE A 212 0.21 12.25 -22.66
CA PHE A 212 0.18 10.79 -22.77
C PHE A 212 -0.88 10.18 -21.84
N LEU A 213 -0.78 10.48 -20.54
CA LEU A 213 -1.67 9.93 -19.52
C LEU A 213 -3.14 10.24 -19.82
N VAL A 214 -3.47 11.51 -20.06
CA VAL A 214 -4.86 11.93 -20.34
C VAL A 214 -5.39 11.31 -21.63
N SER A 215 -4.55 11.20 -22.67
CA SER A 215 -4.94 10.56 -23.93
C SER A 215 -5.28 9.08 -23.70
N LYS A 216 -4.45 8.37 -22.93
CA LYS A 216 -4.71 6.96 -22.60
C LYS A 216 -5.97 6.75 -21.77
N LEU A 217 -6.27 7.63 -20.83
CA LEU A 217 -7.52 7.55 -20.07
C LEU A 217 -8.76 7.81 -20.93
N ARG A 218 -8.64 8.65 -21.97
CA ARG A 218 -9.72 8.93 -22.93
C ARG A 218 -9.93 7.82 -23.95
N GLU A 219 -8.91 6.99 -24.20
CA GLU A 219 -9.03 5.78 -25.05
C GLU A 219 -9.83 4.66 -24.36
N VAL A 220 -9.98 4.70 -23.02
CA VAL A 220 -10.76 3.70 -22.28
C VAL A 220 -12.25 3.87 -22.60
N THR A 221 -12.85 2.83 -23.18
CA THR A 221 -14.29 2.84 -23.50
C THR A 221 -15.14 2.79 -22.23
N LYS A 222 -16.39 3.22 -22.35
CA LYS A 222 -17.38 3.16 -21.26
C LYS A 222 -17.53 1.73 -20.73
N GLU A 223 -17.59 0.75 -21.63
CA GLU A 223 -17.77 -0.67 -21.30
C GLU A 223 -16.59 -1.17 -20.47
N SER A 224 -15.36 -0.93 -20.94
CA SER A 224 -14.14 -1.32 -20.22
C SER A 224 -14.03 -0.64 -18.85
N TRP A 225 -14.41 0.64 -18.75
CA TRP A 225 -14.43 1.33 -17.48
C TRP A 225 -15.47 0.74 -16.51
N ILE A 226 -16.67 0.42 -16.99
CA ILE A 226 -17.74 -0.18 -16.17
C ILE A 226 -17.32 -1.56 -15.65
N GLU A 227 -16.61 -2.35 -16.46
CA GLU A 227 -16.05 -3.64 -16.04
C GLU A 227 -15.04 -3.46 -14.90
N MET A 228 -14.08 -2.54 -15.05
CA MET A 228 -13.10 -2.21 -14.01
C MET A 228 -13.77 -1.71 -12.73
N TRP A 229 -14.72 -0.80 -12.85
CA TRP A 229 -15.47 -0.23 -11.73
C TRP A 229 -16.30 -1.29 -11.00
N THR A 230 -16.96 -2.20 -11.74
CA THR A 230 -17.74 -3.29 -11.15
C THR A 230 -16.83 -4.25 -10.39
N LYS A 231 -15.67 -4.59 -10.97
CA LYS A 231 -14.66 -5.41 -10.30
C LYS A 231 -14.15 -4.73 -9.03
N LEU A 232 -13.82 -3.44 -9.11
CA LEU A 232 -13.36 -2.63 -7.97
C LEU A 232 -14.37 -2.67 -6.82
N LYS A 233 -15.64 -2.39 -7.12
CA LYS A 233 -16.75 -2.44 -6.15
C LYS A 233 -16.87 -3.82 -5.49
N ASN A 234 -16.70 -4.90 -6.24
CA ASN A 234 -16.78 -6.25 -5.70
C ASN A 234 -15.60 -6.60 -4.79
N VAL A 235 -14.43 -6.00 -4.97
CA VAL A 235 -13.22 -6.30 -4.17
C VAL A 235 -12.93 -5.27 -3.09
N SER A 236 -13.62 -4.12 -3.04
CA SER A 236 -13.34 -3.02 -2.11
C SER A 236 -13.40 -3.46 -0.63
N HIS A 237 -14.33 -4.35 -0.28
CA HIS A 237 -14.47 -4.92 1.06
C HIS A 237 -13.23 -5.69 1.55
N ASN A 238 -12.41 -6.23 0.64
CA ASN A 238 -11.17 -6.93 0.97
C ASN A 238 -10.11 -5.98 1.58
N PHE A 239 -10.30 -4.67 1.48
CA PHE A 239 -9.39 -3.65 2.00
C PHE A 239 -9.88 -3.01 3.31
N GLU A 240 -10.96 -3.53 3.89
CA GLU A 240 -11.54 -3.03 5.13
C GLU A 240 -11.14 -3.91 6.32
N PHE A 241 -10.62 -3.32 7.39
CA PHE A 241 -10.36 -4.04 8.64
C PHE A 241 -11.59 -3.95 9.55
N GLN A 242 -12.31 -5.06 9.72
CA GLN A 242 -13.52 -5.12 10.55
C GLN A 242 -13.23 -5.81 11.89
N TYR A 243 -13.99 -5.43 12.92
CA TYR A 243 -14.03 -6.13 14.21
C TYR A 243 -15.50 -6.28 14.67
N PRO A 244 -16.03 -7.51 14.81
CA PRO A 244 -15.37 -8.79 14.51
C PRO A 244 -15.05 -8.95 13.01
N PRO A 245 -14.02 -9.75 12.64
CA PRO A 245 -13.68 -9.98 11.24
C PRO A 245 -14.84 -10.59 10.45
N LYS A 246 -15.02 -10.13 9.21
CA LYS A 246 -16.02 -10.65 8.25
C LYS A 246 -15.35 -11.48 7.17
N ALA A 247 -16.08 -12.42 6.58
CA ALA A 247 -15.58 -13.20 5.46
C ALA A 247 -15.13 -12.26 4.32
N GLY A 248 -13.92 -12.48 3.81
CA GLY A 248 -13.35 -11.66 2.74
C GLY A 248 -12.67 -10.38 3.21
N ASP A 249 -12.90 -9.88 4.43
CA ASP A 249 -12.36 -8.59 4.87
C ASP A 249 -10.81 -8.55 4.93
N GLY A 250 -10.25 -7.36 5.13
CA GLY A 250 -8.81 -7.13 5.21
C GLY A 250 -8.10 -7.94 6.30
N VAL A 251 -8.78 -8.29 7.39
CA VAL A 251 -8.24 -9.17 8.44
C VAL A 251 -8.15 -10.62 7.92
N ASN A 252 -9.19 -11.11 7.26
CA ASN A 252 -9.25 -12.44 6.66
C ASN A 252 -8.21 -12.58 5.53
N MET A 253 -8.11 -11.57 4.66
CA MET A 253 -7.11 -11.49 3.60
C MET A 253 -5.69 -11.52 4.18
N LEU A 254 -5.40 -10.70 5.21
CA LEU A 254 -4.10 -10.69 5.88
C LEU A 254 -3.72 -12.07 6.43
N TRP A 255 -4.61 -12.72 7.17
CA TRP A 255 -4.32 -14.05 7.74
C TRP A 255 -4.19 -15.15 6.69
N ARG A 256 -4.91 -15.05 5.55
CA ARG A 256 -4.68 -15.92 4.39
C ARG A 256 -3.27 -15.77 3.83
N GLN A 257 -2.80 -14.53 3.64
CA GLN A 257 -1.44 -14.28 3.19
C GLN A 257 -0.38 -14.82 4.17
N VAL A 258 -0.56 -14.59 5.48
CA VAL A 258 0.32 -15.15 6.52
C VAL A 258 0.33 -16.69 6.48
N LYS A 259 -0.83 -17.32 6.29
CA LYS A 259 -0.95 -18.78 6.15
C LYS A 259 -0.10 -19.31 5.00
N TYR A 260 -0.03 -18.60 3.87
CA TYR A 260 0.84 -18.99 2.74
C TYR A 260 2.34 -18.88 3.06
N LYS A 261 2.76 -18.03 4.00
CA LYS A 261 4.15 -17.92 4.44
C LYS A 261 4.54 -18.97 5.50
N ALA A 262 3.55 -19.52 6.20
CA ALA A 262 3.77 -20.41 7.34
C ALA A 262 4.64 -21.65 7.03
N PRO A 263 4.50 -22.36 5.88
CA PRO A 263 5.38 -23.49 5.56
C PRO A 263 6.86 -23.10 5.49
N TYR A 264 7.18 -21.97 4.85
CA TYR A 264 8.56 -21.46 4.74
C TYR A 264 9.11 -21.02 6.10
N ALA A 265 8.29 -20.34 6.91
CA ALA A 265 8.65 -19.97 8.27
C ALA A 265 8.99 -21.20 9.15
N ARG A 266 8.16 -22.26 9.07
CA ARG A 266 8.41 -23.53 9.77
C ARG A 266 9.69 -24.20 9.29
N LEU A 267 9.91 -24.26 7.97
CA LEU A 267 11.15 -24.79 7.40
C LEU A 267 12.38 -24.04 7.94
N ALA A 268 12.34 -22.70 7.92
CA ALA A 268 13.42 -21.86 8.43
C ALA A 268 13.66 -22.10 9.94
N ALA A 269 12.60 -22.23 10.74
CA ALA A 269 12.71 -22.54 12.17
C ALA A 269 13.33 -23.93 12.42
N HIS A 270 12.90 -24.97 11.70
CA HIS A 270 13.46 -26.32 11.82
C HIS A 270 14.94 -26.36 11.46
N ARG A 271 15.33 -25.67 10.38
CA ARG A 271 16.73 -25.54 9.97
C ARG A 271 17.56 -24.83 11.03
N ASN A 272 17.08 -23.71 11.57
CA ASN A 272 17.78 -22.96 12.61
C ASN A 272 18.03 -23.79 13.88
N ARG A 273 17.13 -24.70 14.25
CA ARG A 273 17.32 -25.57 15.43
C ARG A 273 18.40 -26.63 15.23
N ARG A 274 18.53 -27.19 14.01
CA ARG A 274 19.44 -28.33 13.76
C ARG A 274 20.82 -27.92 13.26
N LEU A 275 20.95 -26.77 12.61
CA LEU A 275 22.20 -26.34 11.98
C LEU A 275 23.14 -25.75 13.04
N LYS A 276 24.32 -26.37 13.22
CA LYS A 276 25.40 -25.84 14.08
C LYS A 276 26.17 -24.68 13.44
N ILE A 277 26.16 -24.62 12.10
CA ILE A 277 26.76 -23.55 11.31
C ILE A 277 25.62 -22.83 10.57
N PRO A 278 25.57 -21.48 10.57
CA PRO A 278 24.54 -20.73 9.86
C PRO A 278 24.40 -21.13 8.39
N ASP A 279 23.17 -21.13 7.91
CA ASP A 279 22.81 -21.57 6.57
C ASP A 279 23.48 -20.72 5.48
N TRP A 280 24.02 -21.33 4.43
CA TRP A 280 24.75 -20.59 3.38
C TRP A 280 23.85 -19.63 2.59
N TRP A 281 22.54 -19.87 2.54
CA TRP A 281 21.54 -18.97 1.95
C TRP A 281 21.36 -17.65 2.73
N SER A 282 21.72 -17.65 4.03
CA SER A 282 21.63 -16.46 4.89
C SER A 282 22.85 -15.56 4.80
N ARG A 283 23.91 -15.96 4.07
CA ARG A 283 25.02 -15.06 3.76
C ARG A 283 24.50 -13.97 2.84
N ARG A 284 24.38 -12.75 3.39
CA ARG A 284 24.21 -11.51 2.64
C ARG A 284 25.08 -11.61 1.37
N ARG A 285 24.46 -11.53 0.18
CA ARG A 285 25.19 -11.12 -1.01
C ARG A 285 25.84 -9.78 -0.63
N ARG A 286 27.17 -9.78 -0.52
CA ARG A 286 27.96 -8.58 -0.24
C ARG A 286 27.71 -7.56 -1.34
#